data_AF-A0A7C5VVG8-F1
#
_entry.id   AF-A0A7C5VVG8-F1
#
_cell.length_a   1.000
_cell.length_b   1.000
_cell.length_c   1.000
_cell.angle_alpha   90.00
_cell.angle_beta   90.00
_cell.angle_gamma   90.00
#
_symmetry.space_group_name_H-M   'P 1'
#
loop_
_entity.id
_entity.type
_entity.pdbx_description
1 polymer ?
#
loop_
_entity_poly.entity_id
_entity_poly.type
_entity_poly.pdbx_seq_one_letter_code
_entity_poly.pdbx_strand_id
1 'polypeptide(L)' 'EAKHIDELAAELGLGIAQLSALLLELQLEGLVTHLGAQHYALAGSVLAGGGKR' A
#
# COMPACT_ATOMS: atom_id res chain seq x y z
N GLU A 1 6.13 -3.93 -5.65
CA GLU A 1 6.48 -2.53 -5.95
C GLU A 1 5.50 -1.62 -5.25
N ALA A 2 5.93 -0.43 -4.82
CA ALA A 2 5.05 0.53 -4.18
C ALA A 2 4.18 1.24 -5.22
N LYS A 3 2.90 1.45 -4.93
CA LYS A 3 1.96 2.16 -5.82
C LYS A 3 1.27 3.30 -5.08
N HIS A 4 1.00 4.40 -5.78
CA HIS A 4 0.18 5.48 -5.23
C HIS A 4 -1.28 5.04 -5.10
N ILE A 5 -2.01 5.60 -4.14
CA ILE A 5 -3.42 5.27 -3.90
C ILE A 5 -4.31 5.50 -5.13
N ASP A 6 -4.02 6.51 -5.94
CA ASP A 6 -4.77 6.80 -7.17
C ASP A 6 -4.61 5.71 -8.23
N GLU A 7 -3.40 5.15 -8.36
CA GLU A 7 -3.14 4.04 -9.28
C GLU A 7 -3.89 2.79 -8.84
N LEU A 8 -3.85 2.50 -7.53
CA LEU A 8 -4.60 1.38 -6.94
C LEU A 8 -6.11 1.56 -7.11
N ALA A 9 -6.62 2.78 -6.94
CA ALA A 9 -8.04 3.09 -7.14
C ALA A 9 -8.48 2.84 -8.59
N ALA A 10 -7.66 3.28 -9.56
CA ALA A 10 -7.90 3.05 -10.97
C ALA A 10 -7.84 1.57 -11.35
N GLU A 11 -6.87 0.82 -10.83
CA GLU A 11 -6.71 -0.62 -11.11
C GLU A 11 -7.82 -1.48 -10.52
N LEU A 12 -8.28 -1.14 -9.31
CA LEU A 12 -9.28 -1.93 -8.58
C LEU A 12 -10.72 -1.44 -8.84
N GLY A 13 -10.89 -0.30 -9.52
CA GLY A 13 -12.20 0.33 -9.73
C GLY A 13 -12.86 0.79 -8.42
N LEU A 14 -12.07 1.11 -7.40
CA LEU A 14 -12.56 1.51 -6.08
C LEU A 14 -12.48 3.02 -5.90
N GLY A 15 -13.45 3.60 -5.21
CA GLY A 15 -13.37 4.99 -4.78
C GLY A 15 -12.29 5.17 -3.70
N ILE A 16 -11.63 6.32 -3.68
CA ILE A 16 -10.51 6.63 -2.75
C ILE A 16 -10.90 6.39 -1.28
N ALA A 17 -12.12 6.76 -0.88
CA ALA A 17 -12.58 6.55 0.50
C ALA A 17 -12.68 5.05 0.87
N GLN A 18 -13.25 4.24 -0.03
CA GLN A 18 -13.36 2.80 0.17
C GLN A 18 -11.99 2.13 0.18
N LEU A 19 -11.11 2.54 -0.75
CA LEU A 19 -9.76 2.04 -0.82
C LEU A 19 -8.93 2.44 0.41
N SER A 20 -9.12 3.64 0.94
CA SER A 20 -8.44 4.10 2.17
C SER A 20 -8.82 3.25 3.38
N ALA A 21 -10.11 2.91 3.51
CA ALA A 21 -10.57 2.02 4.57
C ALA A 21 -9.97 0.61 4.44
N LEU A 22 -9.99 0.05 3.23
CA LEU A 22 -9.39 -1.26 2.96
C LEU A 22 -7.88 -1.27 3.24
N LEU A 23 -7.14 -0.27 2.78
CA LEU A 23 -5.69 -0.19 3.00
C LEU A 23 -5.35 -0.02 4.49
N LEU A 24 -6.18 0.69 5.26
CA LEU A 24 -6.03 0.78 6.71
C LEU A 24 -6.22 -0.59 7.38
N GLU A 25 -7.27 -1.33 7.02
CA GLU A 25 -7.51 -2.69 7.54
C GLU A 25 -6.33 -3.61 7.24
N LEU A 26 -5.90 -3.67 5.97
CA LEU A 26 -4.75 -4.46 5.55
C LEU A 26 -3.45 -4.04 6.24
N GLN A 27 -3.28 -2.76 6.57
CA GLN A 27 -2.10 -2.28 7.28
C GLN A 27 -2.13 -2.70 8.75
N LEU A 28 -3.29 -2.68 9.39
CA LEU A 28 -3.47 -3.18 10.77
C LEU A 28 -3.20 -4.68 10.86
N GLU A 29 -3.52 -5.44 9.80
CA GLU A 29 -3.18 -6.86 9.67
C GLU A 29 -1.72 -7.11 9.27
N GLY A 30 -0.94 -6.05 8.99
CA GLY A 30 0.47 -6.15 8.59
C GLY A 30 0.68 -6.69 7.18
N LEU A 31 -0.33 -6.64 6.31
CA LEU A 31 -0.27 -7.11 4.92
C LEU A 31 0.29 -6.04 3.97
N VAL A 32 0.01 -4.77 4.26
CA VAL A 32 0.54 -3.62 3.51
C VAL A 32 1.24 -2.63 4.43
N THR A 33 2.13 -1.83 3.85
CA THR A 33 2.84 -0.75 4.54
C THR A 33 2.63 0.56 3.79
N HIS A 34 2.20 1.59 4.51
CA HIS A 34 2.22 2.96 4.02
C HIS A 34 3.64 3.51 4.05
N LEU A 35 4.15 3.92 2.89
CA LEU A 35 5.53 4.37 2.69
C LEU A 35 5.68 5.90 2.71
N GLY A 36 4.59 6.63 2.96
CA GLY A 36 4.55 8.09 2.83
C GLY A 36 4.01 8.54 1.47
N ALA A 37 3.63 9.81 1.38
CA ALA A 37 3.08 10.40 0.15
C ALA A 37 2.00 9.53 -0.53
N GLN A 38 1.15 8.87 0.27
CA GLN A 38 0.06 7.99 -0.17
C GLN A 38 0.51 6.79 -1.04
N HIS A 39 1.76 6.35 -0.90
CA HIS A 39 2.25 5.13 -1.52
C HIS A 39 2.12 3.94 -0.57
N TYR A 40 1.69 2.80 -1.11
CA TYR A 40 1.51 1.55 -0.38
C TYR A 40 2.26 0.41 -1.06
N ALA A 41 2.81 -0.49 -0.28
CA ALA A 41 3.46 -1.71 -0.76
C ALA A 41 3.07 -2.91 0.11
N LEU A 42 3.20 -4.13 -0.44
CA LEU A 42 3.06 -5.36 0.34
C LEU A 42 4.16 -5.42 1.42
N ALA A 43 3.82 -5.77 2.65
CA ALA A 43 4.75 -5.76 3.78
C ALA A 43 5.99 -6.64 3.54
N GLY A 44 5.83 -7.79 2.89
CA GLY A 44 6.96 -8.66 2.51
C GLY A 44 7.91 -8.05 1.46
N SER A 45 7.44 -7.09 0.66
CA SER A 45 8.28 -6.42 -0.33
C SER A 45 9.20 -5.35 0.27
N VAL A 46 8.83 -4.78 1.43
CA VAL A 46 9.67 -3.82 2.16
C VAL A 46 10.89 -4.50 2.77
N LEU A 47 10.72 -5.72 3.29
CA LEU A 47 11.82 -6.51 3.86
C LEU A 47 12.85 -6.94 2.79
N ALA A 48 12.42 -7.18 1.55
CA ALA A 48 13.31 -7.52 0.45
C ALA A 48 14.12 -6.30 -0.09
N GLY A 49 13.63 -5.07 0.13
CA GLY A 49 14.27 -3.83 -0.32
C GLY A 49 15.27 -3.21 0.66
N GLY A 50 15.30 -3.66 1.92
CA GLY A 50 16.19 -3.15 2.98
C GLY A 50 17.65 -3.62 2.92
N GLY A 51 18.04 -4.31 1.84
CA GLY A 51 19.37 -4.85 1.62
C GLY A 51 20.27 -3.95 0.76
N LYS A 52 20.49 -2.70 1.15
CA LYS A 52 21.65 -1.91 0.69
C LYS A 52 22.17 -1.07 1.85
N ARG A 53 23.13 -1.66 2.57
CA ARG A 53 24.09 -0.93 3.40
C ARG A 53 25.19 -0.37 2.51
#